data_AF-A0A376VLD9-F1
#
_entry.id   AF-A0A376VLD9-F1
#
_cell.length_a   1.000
_cell.length_b   1.000
_cell.length_c   1.000
_cell.angle_alpha   90.00
_cell.angle_beta   90.00
_cell.angle_gamma   90.00
#
_symmetry.space_group_name_H-M   'P 1'
#
loop_
_entity.id
_entity.type
_entity.pdbx_description
1 polymer ?
#
loop_
_entity_poly.entity_id
_entity_poly.type
_entity_poly.pdbx_seq_one_letter_code
_entity_poly.pdbx_strand_id
1 'polypeptide(L)'
;MDRALDILTATPPDVFNHNLENVPRIYRQVRPGADYNWSLKLLERFKEAHPEIPTKSGLMVGLGETNEEIIEVMRDLRRHGVTMLTLGQYLQPSRHHLPVQRYVSPDEFDEMKAEALAMGFTHAACGPFVRSSYHADLQAKGMEVK
;
A
#
# COMPACT_ATOMS: atom_id res chain seq x y z
N MET A 1 -17.19 0.28 10.48
CA MET A 1 -16.58 -0.64 9.49
C MET A 1 -17.66 -1.47 8.83
N ASP A 2 -18.48 -2.18 9.61
CA ASP A 2 -19.49 -3.12 9.12
C ASP A 2 -20.41 -2.52 8.05
N ARG A 3 -21.08 -1.39 8.37
CA ARG A 3 -21.93 -0.68 7.41
C ARG A 3 -21.25 -0.37 6.07
N ALA A 4 -19.96 -0.03 6.08
CA ALA A 4 -19.23 0.27 4.85
C ALA A 4 -18.93 -1.00 4.05
N LEU A 5 -18.52 -2.07 4.74
CA LEU A 5 -18.30 -3.38 4.11
C LEU A 5 -19.60 -3.96 3.55
N ASP A 6 -20.72 -3.81 4.25
CA ASP A 6 -22.04 -4.28 3.78
C ASP A 6 -22.44 -3.58 2.47
N ILE A 7 -22.23 -2.26 2.39
CA ILE A 7 -22.50 -1.48 1.18
C ILE A 7 -21.58 -1.92 0.03
N LEU A 8 -20.28 -2.05 0.28
CA LEU A 8 -19.32 -2.50 -0.73
C LEU A 8 -19.57 -3.94 -1.19
N THR A 9 -20.10 -4.79 -0.32
CA THR A 9 -20.49 -6.16 -0.64
C THR A 9 -21.67 -6.21 -1.61
N ALA A 10 -22.60 -5.26 -1.53
CA ALA A 10 -23.72 -5.18 -2.46
C ALA A 10 -23.29 -4.73 -3.87
N THR A 11 -22.22 -3.95 -3.97
CA THR A 11 -21.65 -3.45 -5.25
C THR A 11 -20.12 -3.54 -5.22
N PRO A 12 -19.56 -4.75 -5.39
CA PRO A 12 -18.11 -4.96 -5.27
C PRO A 12 -17.32 -4.18 -6.33
N PRO A 13 -16.15 -3.62 -5.98
CA PRO A 13 -15.23 -3.03 -6.95
C PRO A 13 -14.43 -4.11 -7.69
N ASP A 14 -13.83 -3.75 -8.83
CA ASP A 14 -12.88 -4.63 -9.53
C ASP A 14 -11.60 -4.87 -8.72
N VAL A 15 -11.18 -3.87 -7.94
CA VAL A 15 -10.05 -3.94 -7.00
C VAL A 15 -10.41 -3.13 -5.76
N PHE A 16 -10.28 -3.73 -4.59
CA PHE A 16 -10.47 -3.02 -3.32
C PHE A 16 -9.14 -2.45 -2.80
N ASN A 17 -8.99 -1.13 -2.86
CA ASN A 17 -7.76 -0.45 -2.42
C ASN A 17 -7.97 0.32 -1.11
N HIS A 18 -7.11 0.09 -0.12
CA HIS A 18 -6.99 0.93 1.08
C HIS A 18 -5.51 1.06 1.46
N ASN A 19 -4.98 2.28 1.39
CA ASN A 19 -3.56 2.50 1.66
C ASN A 19 -3.25 2.51 3.16
N LEU A 20 -2.11 1.91 3.51
CA LEU A 20 -1.50 2.04 4.84
C LEU A 20 -0.64 3.30 4.94
N GLU A 21 -0.06 3.74 3.81
CA GLU A 21 0.82 4.91 3.68
C GLU A 21 2.20 4.79 4.34
N ASN A 22 2.32 4.31 5.58
CA ASN A 22 3.62 4.20 6.24
C ASN A 22 3.63 3.18 7.41
N VAL A 23 4.75 3.10 8.13
CA VAL A 23 5.05 2.13 9.19
C VAL A 23 4.39 2.49 10.54
N PRO A 24 4.14 1.51 11.42
CA PRO A 24 3.44 1.73 12.70
C PRO A 24 4.05 2.83 13.56
N ARG A 25 5.38 2.92 13.63
CA ARG A 25 6.12 3.87 14.47
C ARG A 25 5.77 5.34 14.19
N ILE A 26 5.61 5.70 12.91
CA ILE A 26 5.29 7.08 12.49
C ILE A 26 3.85 7.25 12.00
N TYR A 27 3.03 6.20 12.08
CA TYR A 27 1.69 6.15 11.51
C TYR A 27 0.79 7.32 11.96
N ARG A 28 0.78 7.65 13.26
CA ARG A 28 -0.01 8.76 13.80
C ARG A 28 0.47 10.14 13.34
N GLN A 29 1.75 10.27 12.99
CA GLN A 29 2.31 11.51 12.45
C GLN A 29 1.92 11.67 10.98
N VAL A 30 1.98 10.58 10.20
CA VAL A 30 1.65 10.57 8.78
C VAL A 30 0.14 10.62 8.53
N ARG A 31 -0.65 9.94 9.37
CA ARG A 31 -2.11 9.82 9.24
C ARG A 31 -2.83 10.12 10.56
N PRO A 32 -2.92 11.40 10.96
CA PRO A 32 -3.69 11.78 12.14
C PRO A 32 -5.14 11.27 12.03
N GLY A 33 -5.59 10.47 13.01
CA GLY A 33 -6.95 9.89 13.02
C GLY A 33 -7.09 8.52 12.36
N ALA A 34 -6.04 7.98 11.73
CA ALA A 34 -6.01 6.60 11.27
C ALA A 34 -5.36 5.67 12.30
N ASP A 35 -5.79 4.41 12.31
CA ASP A 35 -5.18 3.34 13.09
C ASP A 35 -4.62 2.26 12.16
N TYR A 36 -3.39 1.82 12.43
CA TYR A 36 -2.66 0.86 11.60
C TYR A 36 -3.36 -0.49 11.57
N ASN A 37 -3.67 -1.03 12.75
CA ASN A 37 -4.33 -2.33 12.90
C ASN A 37 -5.76 -2.30 12.34
N TRP A 38 -6.47 -1.19 12.52
CA TRP A 38 -7.80 -1.00 11.95
C TRP A 38 -7.78 -0.99 10.41
N SER A 39 -6.73 -0.43 9.82
CA SER A 39 -6.52 -0.43 8.36
C SER A 39 -6.25 -1.83 7.82
N LEU A 40 -5.42 -2.61 8.52
CA LEU A 40 -5.18 -4.01 8.19
C LEU A 40 -6.45 -4.87 8.33
N LYS A 41 -7.19 -4.70 9.43
CA LYS A 41 -8.45 -5.40 9.67
C LYS A 41 -9.51 -5.10 8.61
N LEU A 42 -9.54 -3.89 8.07
CA LEU A 42 -10.45 -3.54 6.97
C LEU A 42 -10.12 -4.35 5.70
N LEU A 43 -8.84 -4.45 5.35
CA LEU A 43 -8.36 -5.20 4.19
C LEU A 43 -8.61 -6.70 4.34
N GLU A 44 -8.30 -7.25 5.52
CA GLU A 44 -8.53 -8.66 5.87
C GLU A 44 -10.01 -9.01 5.74
N ARG A 45 -10.90 -8.27 6.43
CA ARG A 45 -12.33 -8.57 6.40
C ARG A 45 -12.95 -8.45 5.02
N PHE A 46 -12.50 -7.50 4.21
CA PHE A 46 -12.95 -7.42 2.82
C PHE A 46 -12.48 -8.65 2.04
N LYS A 47 -11.23 -9.07 2.21
CA LYS A 47 -10.67 -10.24 1.50
C LYS A 47 -11.33 -11.55 1.92
N GLU A 48 -11.65 -11.72 3.20
CA GLU A 48 -12.38 -12.89 3.70
C GLU A 48 -13.79 -12.99 3.10
N ALA A 49 -14.47 -11.85 2.96
CA ALA A 49 -15.82 -11.79 2.39
C ALA A 49 -15.82 -11.96 0.85
N HIS A 50 -14.75 -11.51 0.18
CA HIS A 50 -14.63 -11.52 -1.29
C HIS A 50 -13.27 -12.10 -1.74
N PRO A 51 -13.04 -13.41 -1.60
CA PRO A 51 -11.74 -14.03 -1.88
C PRO A 51 -11.29 -13.88 -3.34
N GLU A 52 -12.22 -13.70 -4.28
CA GLU A 52 -11.97 -13.51 -5.71
C GLU A 52 -11.55 -12.08 -6.08
N ILE A 53 -11.88 -11.09 -5.24
CA ILE A 53 -11.57 -9.69 -5.53
C ILE A 53 -10.12 -9.38 -5.11
N PRO A 54 -9.30 -8.80 -6.00
CA PRO A 54 -7.97 -8.32 -5.64
C PRO A 54 -8.03 -7.20 -4.61
N THR A 55 -7.21 -7.32 -3.58
CA THR A 55 -7.00 -6.27 -2.59
C THR A 55 -5.66 -5.59 -2.82
N LYS A 56 -5.63 -4.27 -2.63
CA LYS A 56 -4.48 -3.42 -2.88
C LYS A 56 -4.21 -2.50 -1.69
N SER A 57 -2.93 -2.21 -1.47
CA SER A 57 -2.50 -1.14 -0.57
C SER A 57 -1.30 -0.38 -1.14
N GLY A 58 -1.15 0.85 -0.66
CA GLY A 58 -0.06 1.75 -0.98
C GLY A 58 0.78 2.11 0.24
N LEU A 59 2.08 2.23 0.03
CA LEU A 59 3.08 2.75 0.96
C LEU A 59 3.83 3.93 0.32
N MET A 60 4.21 4.89 1.14
CA MET A 60 5.09 5.99 0.77
C MET A 60 6.37 5.93 1.59
N VAL A 61 7.51 6.09 0.92
CA VAL A 61 8.84 6.13 1.53
C VAL A 61 9.43 7.53 1.49
N GLY A 62 10.40 7.80 2.37
CA GLY A 62 11.07 9.09 2.54
C GLY A 62 10.58 9.93 3.72
N LEU A 63 9.82 9.37 4.65
CA LEU A 63 9.28 10.08 5.83
C LEU A 63 10.00 9.73 7.14
N GLY A 64 11.04 8.91 7.07
CA GLY A 64 11.90 8.54 8.21
C GLY A 64 11.74 7.09 8.66
N GLU A 65 11.01 6.27 7.90
CA GLU A 65 11.03 4.82 7.99
C GLU A 65 12.32 4.19 7.45
N THR A 66 12.66 2.99 7.92
CA THR A 66 13.73 2.17 7.33
C THR A 66 13.17 1.16 6.31
N ASN A 67 14.05 0.62 5.46
CA ASN A 67 13.65 -0.39 4.48
C ASN A 67 13.14 -1.67 5.17
N GLU A 68 13.73 -2.04 6.32
CA GLU A 68 13.30 -3.17 7.13
C GLU A 68 11.89 -2.97 7.70
N GLU A 69 11.57 -1.76 8.19
CA GLU A 69 10.21 -1.46 8.67
C GLU A 69 9.19 -1.55 7.53
N ILE A 70 9.54 -1.09 6.32
CA ILE A 70 8.71 -1.24 5.13
C ILE A 70 8.50 -2.72 4.78
N ILE A 71 9.56 -3.53 4.83
CA ILE A 71 9.50 -4.97 4.59
C ILE A 71 8.57 -5.66 5.61
N GLU A 72 8.61 -5.28 6.89
CA GLU A 72 7.65 -5.79 7.87
C GLU A 72 6.22 -5.41 7.53
N VAL A 73 5.96 -4.18 7.09
CA VAL A 73 4.63 -3.77 6.64
C VAL A 73 4.18 -4.56 5.41
N MET A 74 5.08 -4.88 4.48
CA MET A 74 4.77 -5.76 3.34
C MET A 74 4.35 -7.16 3.80
N ARG A 75 5.01 -7.72 4.82
CA ARG A 75 4.60 -9.00 5.43
C ARG A 75 3.25 -8.89 6.12
N ASP A 76 2.99 -7.81 6.84
CA ASP A 76 1.67 -7.53 7.42
C ASP A 76 0.57 -7.50 6.36
N LEU A 77 0.78 -6.75 5.28
CA LEU A 77 -0.15 -6.68 4.17
C LEU A 77 -0.45 -8.08 3.59
N ARG A 78 0.58 -8.92 3.38
CA ARG A 78 0.38 -10.30 2.91
C ARG A 78 -0.38 -11.17 3.89
N ARG A 79 -0.08 -11.07 5.20
CA ARG A 79 -0.81 -11.79 6.25
C ARG A 79 -2.31 -11.45 6.24
N HIS A 80 -2.66 -10.21 5.91
CA HIS A 80 -4.05 -9.73 5.83
C HIS A 80 -4.64 -9.84 4.41
N GLY A 81 -4.06 -10.70 3.56
CA GLY A 81 -4.64 -11.07 2.27
C GLY A 81 -4.49 -10.03 1.15
N VAL A 82 -3.66 -9.00 1.32
CA VAL A 82 -3.43 -7.95 0.31
C VAL A 82 -2.60 -8.49 -0.84
N THR A 83 -3.16 -8.50 -2.06
CA THR A 83 -2.52 -9.10 -3.23
C THR A 83 -1.71 -8.15 -4.09
N MET A 84 -1.98 -6.84 -4.05
CA MET A 84 -1.32 -5.83 -4.88
C MET A 84 -0.68 -4.74 -4.04
N LEU A 85 0.49 -4.25 -4.46
CA LEU A 85 1.25 -3.21 -3.78
C LEU A 85 1.61 -2.05 -4.70
N THR A 86 1.51 -0.84 -4.18
CA THR A 86 2.21 0.32 -4.73
C THR A 86 3.15 0.89 -3.68
N LEU A 87 4.39 1.19 -4.05
CA LEU A 87 5.37 1.83 -3.17
C LEU A 87 6.03 3.00 -3.90
N GLY A 88 5.86 4.21 -3.36
CA GLY A 88 6.30 5.44 -4.02
C GLY A 88 7.02 6.41 -3.11
N GLN A 89 7.76 7.35 -3.70
CA GLN A 89 8.42 8.42 -2.93
C GLN A 89 7.36 9.42 -2.44
N TYR A 90 7.41 9.72 -1.14
CA TYR A 90 6.73 10.88 -0.57
C TYR A 90 7.35 12.16 -1.15
N LEU A 91 6.51 12.96 -1.82
CA LEU A 91 6.86 14.29 -2.28
C LEU A 91 6.09 15.30 -1.45
N GLN A 92 6.81 16.16 -0.74
CA GLN A 92 6.23 17.18 0.13
C GLN A 92 5.35 18.13 -0.70
N PRO A 93 4.02 18.19 -0.47
CA PRO A 93 3.14 19.05 -1.28
C PRO A 93 3.37 20.54 -1.03
N SER A 94 3.72 20.91 0.20
CA SER A 94 4.03 22.28 0.59
C SER A 94 4.86 22.30 1.88
N ARG A 95 5.42 23.47 2.23
CA ARG A 95 6.23 23.67 3.45
C ARG A 95 5.49 23.40 4.77
N HIS A 96 4.16 23.30 4.74
CA HIS A 96 3.34 22.99 5.92
C HIS A 96 3.11 21.49 6.14
N HIS A 97 3.53 20.65 5.19
CA HIS A 97 3.47 19.19 5.32
C HIS A 97 4.79 18.65 5.88
N LEU A 98 4.78 17.38 6.29
CA LEU A 98 5.96 16.69 6.78
C LEU A 98 7.14 16.87 5.81
N PRO A 99 8.36 17.17 6.31
CA PRO A 99 9.52 17.28 5.44
C PRO A 99 9.92 15.89 4.89
N VAL A 100 10.46 15.88 3.67
CA VAL A 100 11.12 14.68 3.14
C VAL A 100 12.39 14.43 3.97
N GLN A 101 12.50 13.26 4.58
CA GLN A 101 13.67 12.84 5.35
C GLN A 101 14.73 12.17 4.47
N ARG A 102 14.30 11.47 3.41
CA ARG A 102 15.18 10.76 2.48
C ARG A 102 14.55 10.66 1.10
N TYR A 103 15.37 10.77 0.06
CA TYR A 103 15.02 10.35 -1.29
C TYR A 103 15.56 8.95 -1.52
N VAL A 104 14.67 7.98 -1.70
CA VAL A 104 15.03 6.58 -1.93
C VAL A 104 15.52 6.42 -3.35
N SER A 105 16.62 5.67 -3.52
CA SER A 105 17.22 5.45 -4.85
C SER A 105 16.37 4.48 -5.70
N PRO A 106 16.44 4.56 -7.04
CA PRO A 106 15.80 3.57 -7.91
C PRO A 106 16.16 2.12 -7.56
N ASP A 107 17.42 1.85 -7.23
CA ASP A 107 17.89 0.50 -6.86
C ASP A 107 17.18 -0.02 -5.60
N GLU A 108 16.98 0.83 -4.58
CA GLU A 108 16.21 0.46 -3.39
C GLU A 108 14.73 0.18 -3.71
N PHE A 109 14.14 0.90 -4.69
CA PHE A 109 12.78 0.58 -5.16
C PHE A 109 12.72 -0.77 -5.86
N ASP A 110 13.74 -1.11 -6.65
CA ASP A 110 13.84 -2.41 -7.33
C ASP A 110 14.03 -3.56 -6.32
N GLU A 111 14.84 -3.36 -5.28
CA GLU A 111 14.99 -4.30 -4.16
C GLU A 111 13.66 -4.55 -3.45
N MET A 112 12.94 -3.48 -3.08
CA MET A 112 11.62 -3.60 -2.44
C MET A 112 10.59 -4.28 -3.36
N LYS A 113 10.65 -4.04 -4.68
CA LYS A 113 9.80 -4.74 -5.66
C LYS A 113 10.11 -6.24 -5.67
N ALA A 114 11.39 -6.61 -5.71
CA ALA A 114 11.81 -8.01 -5.70
C ALA A 114 11.35 -8.73 -4.42
N GLU A 115 11.50 -8.09 -3.26
CA GLU A 115 11.00 -8.59 -1.97
C GLU A 115 9.48 -8.78 -1.98
N ALA A 116 8.72 -7.79 -2.48
CA ALA A 116 7.26 -7.91 -2.59
C ALA A 116 6.86 -9.10 -3.47
N LEU A 117 7.47 -9.25 -4.64
CA LEU A 117 7.17 -10.37 -5.54
C LEU A 117 7.54 -11.72 -4.89
N ALA A 118 8.67 -11.80 -4.18
CA ALA A 118 9.07 -12.99 -3.45
C ALA A 118 8.10 -13.36 -2.31
N MET A 119 7.45 -12.38 -1.68
CA MET A 119 6.38 -12.59 -0.68
C MET A 119 5.02 -12.99 -1.29
N GLY A 120 4.92 -13.05 -2.62
CA GLY A 120 3.71 -13.47 -3.32
C GLY A 120 2.66 -12.37 -3.52
N PHE A 121 3.06 -11.10 -3.55
CA PHE A 121 2.21 -10.07 -4.18
C PHE A 121 2.06 -10.42 -5.67
N THR A 122 0.82 -10.42 -6.19
CA THR A 122 0.58 -10.71 -7.61
C THR A 122 1.05 -9.56 -8.49
N HIS A 123 1.00 -8.33 -7.97
CA HIS A 123 1.49 -7.12 -8.63
C HIS A 123 2.13 -6.19 -7.62
N ALA A 124 3.33 -5.70 -7.93
CA ALA A 124 4.04 -4.69 -7.15
C ALA A 124 4.60 -3.63 -8.09
N ALA A 125 4.10 -2.39 -7.96
CA ALA A 125 4.67 -1.23 -8.62
C ALA A 125 5.47 -0.44 -7.58
N CYS A 126 6.78 -0.36 -7.75
CA CYS A 126 7.67 0.38 -6.87
C CYS A 126 8.47 1.38 -7.70
N GLY A 127 8.51 2.64 -7.27
CA GLY A 127 9.31 3.65 -7.96
C GLY A 127 9.02 5.07 -7.49
N PRO A 128 9.92 6.04 -7.78
CA PRO A 128 9.82 7.39 -7.22
C PRO A 128 8.48 8.09 -7.53
N PHE A 129 7.97 7.91 -8.75
CA PHE A 129 6.72 8.54 -9.21
C PHE A 129 5.49 7.65 -9.13
N VAL A 130 5.63 6.42 -8.60
CA VAL A 130 4.49 5.53 -8.42
C VAL A 130 3.51 6.16 -7.43
N ARG A 131 2.22 6.04 -7.75
CA ARG A 131 1.08 6.44 -6.92
C ARG A 131 0.07 5.32 -6.88
N SER A 132 -0.84 5.34 -5.90
CA SER A 132 -1.85 4.28 -5.73
C SER A 132 -2.71 4.05 -6.98
N SER A 133 -2.95 5.09 -7.79
CA SER A 133 -3.68 5.01 -9.06
C SER A 133 -2.81 4.92 -10.32
N TYR A 134 -1.48 4.93 -10.19
CA TYR A 134 -0.57 4.93 -11.34
C TYR A 134 -0.80 3.69 -12.21
N HIS A 135 -1.35 3.87 -13.42
CA HIS A 135 -1.72 2.79 -14.33
C HIS A 135 -2.55 1.67 -13.69
N ALA A 136 -3.51 2.04 -12.83
CA ALA A 136 -4.34 1.07 -12.12
C ALA A 136 -5.13 0.15 -13.08
N ASP A 137 -5.52 0.64 -14.25
CA ASP A 137 -6.16 -0.14 -15.31
C ASP A 137 -5.21 -1.17 -15.94
N LEU A 138 -3.94 -0.82 -16.13
CA LEU A 138 -2.91 -1.74 -16.62
C LEU A 138 -2.56 -2.78 -15.56
N GLN A 139 -2.45 -2.36 -14.29
CA GLN A 139 -2.18 -3.26 -13.16
C GLN A 139 -3.34 -4.24 -12.94
N ALA A 140 -4.59 -3.81 -13.06
CA ALA A 140 -5.76 -4.69 -12.97
C ALA A 140 -5.79 -5.73 -14.10
N LYS A 141 -5.25 -5.39 -15.28
CA LYS A 141 -5.06 -6.30 -16.42
C LYS A 141 -3.79 -7.17 -16.31
N GLY A 142 -3.04 -7.00 -15.23
CA GLY A 142 -1.81 -7.73 -14.93
C GLY A 142 -0.59 -7.36 -15.79
N MET A 143 -0.56 -6.14 -16.32
CA MET A 143 0.56 -5.66 -17.12
C MET A 143 1.63 -5.01 -16.23
N GLU A 144 2.89 -5.18 -16.61
CA GLU A 144 4.00 -4.52 -15.94
C GLU A 144 4.02 -3.03 -16.28
N VAL A 145 4.16 -2.20 -15.24
CA VAL A 145 4.18 -0.75 -15.33
C VAL A 145 5.53 -0.28 -14.81
N LYS A 146 6.26 0.45 -15.66
CA LYS A 146 7.56 1.07 -15.33
C LYS A 146 7.38 2.54 -15.00
#